data_AF-F9ZV18-F1
#
_entry.id   AF-F9ZV18-F1
#
_cell.length_a   1.000
_cell.length_b   1.000
_cell.length_c   1.000
_cell.angle_alpha   90.00
_cell.angle_beta   90.00
_cell.angle_gamma   90.00
#
_symmetry.space_group_name_H-M   'P 1'
#
loop_
_entity.id
_entity.type
_entity.pdbx_description
1 polymer ?
#
loop_
_entity_poly.entity_id
_entity_poly.type
_entity_poly.pdbx_seq_one_letter_code
_entity_poly.pdbx_strand_id
1 'polypeptide(L)'
;MKPSQVNKLYSKLTPHEQAALVIEAAARLDESEANAIIEQIERKHYLAAHSDYTQRIHALTALIGQYGIEYFKIRTLMLLSCEYADRGNQQADEVALRFLAKCVALELAIVEVCNRLKVDVKSIKTMAGCPDDDVKPEVLEQADLALVKQYADMFLGFANL
;
A
#
# COMPACT_ATOMS: atom_id res chain seq x y z
N MET A 1 -34.85 28.87 -0.63
CA MET A 1 -34.86 28.39 0.78
C MET A 1 -33.54 28.77 1.45
N LYS A 2 -33.48 28.93 2.78
CA LYS A 2 -32.19 29.13 3.45
C LYS A 2 -31.34 27.85 3.33
N PRO A 3 -30.03 27.91 3.05
CA PRO A 3 -29.18 26.72 2.89
C PRO A 3 -29.27 25.74 4.06
N SER A 4 -29.43 26.25 5.28
CA SER A 4 -29.59 25.46 6.50
C SER A 4 -30.87 24.61 6.57
N GLN A 5 -31.91 24.97 5.81
CA GLN A 5 -33.16 24.20 5.74
C GLN A 5 -33.10 23.09 4.70
N VAL A 6 -32.39 23.34 3.59
CA VAL A 6 -32.15 22.38 2.52
C VAL A 6 -31.27 21.23 3.02
N ASN A 7 -30.21 21.56 3.77
CA ASN A 7 -29.28 20.59 4.33
C ASN A 7 -29.94 19.62 5.32
N LYS A 8 -30.90 20.10 6.13
CA LYS A 8 -31.68 19.25 7.05
C LYS A 8 -32.68 18.31 6.37
N LEU A 9 -33.05 18.61 5.12
CA LEU A 9 -34.01 17.81 4.37
C LEU A 9 -33.28 16.62 3.74
N TYR A 10 -32.18 16.88 3.03
CA TYR A 10 -31.41 15.83 2.36
C TYR A 10 -30.71 14.90 3.35
N SER A 11 -30.32 15.37 4.54
CA SER A 11 -29.70 14.53 5.57
C SER A 11 -30.63 13.44 6.14
N LYS A 12 -31.93 13.48 5.83
CA LYS A 12 -32.91 12.47 6.26
C LYS A 12 -33.18 11.38 5.22
N LEU A 13 -32.66 11.55 4.01
CA LEU A 13 -32.86 10.62 2.91
C LEU A 13 -31.84 9.47 2.96
N THR A 14 -32.21 8.33 2.41
CA THR A 14 -31.28 7.22 2.21
C THR A 14 -30.25 7.57 1.13
N PRO A 15 -29.06 6.93 1.12
CA PRO A 15 -28.04 7.20 0.10
C PRO A 15 -28.53 7.00 -1.34
N HIS A 16 -29.44 6.04 -1.58
CA HIS A 16 -30.04 5.79 -2.89
C HIS A 16 -30.96 6.92 -3.34
N GLU A 17 -31.78 7.46 -2.43
CA GLU A 17 -32.66 8.59 -2.72
C GLU A 17 -31.86 9.88 -2.96
N GLN A 18 -30.77 10.08 -2.22
CA GLN A 18 -29.84 11.20 -2.46
C GLN A 18 -29.20 11.09 -3.84
N ALA A 19 -28.75 9.89 -4.25
CA ALA A 19 -28.18 9.66 -5.58
C ALA A 19 -29.19 9.97 -6.70
N ALA A 20 -30.43 9.50 -6.55
CA ALA A 20 -31.50 9.76 -7.53
C ALA A 20 -31.78 11.26 -7.69
N LEU A 21 -31.83 12.01 -6.59
CA LEU A 21 -32.04 13.45 -6.61
C LEU A 21 -30.86 14.23 -7.23
N VAL A 22 -29.62 13.79 -7.00
CA VAL A 22 -28.45 14.39 -7.67
C VAL A 22 -28.53 14.19 -9.18
N ILE A 23 -28.90 12.98 -9.63
CA ILE A 23 -29.06 12.67 -11.05
C ILE A 23 -30.17 13.52 -11.67
N GLU A 24 -31.30 13.68 -10.97
CA GLU A 24 -32.42 14.51 -11.43
C GLU A 24 -32.08 16.02 -11.46
N ALA A 25 -31.35 16.51 -10.46
CA ALA A 25 -30.84 17.88 -10.43
C ALA A 25 -29.84 18.14 -11.57
N ALA A 26 -28.93 17.19 -11.82
CA ALA A 26 -27.98 17.24 -12.93
C ALA A 26 -28.67 17.19 -14.30
N ALA A 27 -29.70 16.36 -14.46
CA ALA A 27 -30.52 16.29 -15.69
C ALA A 27 -31.27 17.60 -15.96
N ARG A 28 -31.62 18.35 -14.90
CA ARG A 28 -32.22 19.69 -15.00
C ARG A 28 -31.21 20.83 -15.10
N LEU A 29 -29.90 20.52 -15.11
CA LEU A 29 -28.80 21.49 -15.09
C LEU A 29 -28.84 22.45 -13.89
N ASP A 30 -29.43 22.02 -12.77
CA ASP A 30 -29.43 22.79 -11.51
C ASP A 30 -28.21 22.42 -10.67
N GLU A 31 -27.09 23.07 -10.96
CA GLU A 31 -25.83 22.87 -10.24
C GLU A 31 -25.94 23.26 -8.76
N SER A 32 -26.83 24.19 -8.42
CA SER A 32 -26.98 24.66 -7.04
C SER A 32 -27.62 23.60 -6.14
N GLU A 33 -28.64 22.91 -6.64
CA GLU A 33 -29.30 21.82 -5.96
C GLU A 33 -28.39 20.58 -5.91
N ALA A 34 -27.73 20.25 -7.04
CA ALA A 34 -26.79 19.12 -7.10
C ALA A 34 -25.67 19.27 -6.06
N ASN A 35 -25.06 20.44 -5.95
CA ASN A 35 -24.00 20.71 -4.97
C ASN A 35 -24.51 20.65 -3.53
N ALA A 36 -25.70 21.21 -3.26
CA ALA A 36 -26.30 21.17 -1.92
C ALA A 36 -26.60 19.73 -1.45
N ILE A 37 -26.99 18.83 -2.36
CA ILE A 37 -27.19 17.42 -2.04
C ILE A 37 -25.85 16.72 -1.80
N ILE A 38 -24.87 16.90 -2.71
CA ILE A 38 -23.53 16.28 -2.62
C ILE A 38 -22.83 16.64 -1.31
N GLU A 39 -22.97 17.88 -0.83
CA GLU A 39 -22.37 18.33 0.43
C GLU A 39 -22.94 17.61 1.68
N GLN A 40 -24.14 17.03 1.60
CA GLN A 40 -24.77 16.28 2.70
C GLN A 40 -24.48 14.78 2.68
N ILE A 41 -23.91 14.29 1.59
CA ILE A 41 -23.58 12.88 1.44
C ILE A 41 -22.34 12.57 2.29
N GLU A 42 -22.44 11.60 3.20
CA GLU A 42 -21.24 11.07 3.86
C GLU A 42 -20.32 10.45 2.81
N ARG A 43 -19.19 11.11 2.55
CA ARG A 43 -18.19 10.76 1.52
C ARG A 43 -17.69 9.30 1.60
N LYS A 44 -17.92 8.60 2.71
CA LYS A 44 -17.63 7.16 2.86
C LYS A 44 -18.44 6.27 1.90
N HIS A 45 -19.60 6.72 1.43
CA HIS A 45 -20.48 5.93 0.55
C HIS A 45 -20.15 6.05 -0.95
N TYR A 46 -19.25 6.97 -1.34
CA TYR A 46 -18.90 7.27 -2.73
C TYR A 46 -17.39 7.17 -2.98
N LEU A 47 -16.72 6.27 -2.26
CA LEU A 47 -15.33 5.89 -2.50
C LEU A 47 -15.22 5.05 -3.79
N ALA A 48 -15.11 5.78 -4.91
CA ALA A 48 -14.79 5.32 -6.27
C ALA A 48 -15.78 4.37 -6.97
N ALA A 49 -15.98 4.59 -8.28
CA ALA A 49 -17.00 3.95 -9.12
C ALA A 49 -16.77 2.45 -9.45
N HIS A 50 -15.78 1.78 -8.84
CA HIS A 50 -15.53 0.35 -9.08
C HIS A 50 -14.89 -0.29 -7.84
N SER A 51 -15.56 -1.29 -7.25
CA SER A 51 -15.06 -2.08 -6.10
C SER A 51 -13.65 -2.58 -6.34
N ASP A 52 -13.38 -3.07 -7.55
CA ASP A 52 -12.11 -3.70 -7.90
C ASP A 52 -10.96 -2.69 -7.93
N TYR A 53 -11.24 -1.43 -8.29
CA TYR A 53 -10.24 -0.36 -8.24
C TYR A 53 -9.87 -0.06 -6.79
N THR A 54 -10.86 0.15 -5.93
CA THR A 54 -10.65 0.44 -4.50
C THR A 54 -9.94 -0.73 -3.81
N GLN A 55 -10.38 -1.96 -4.07
CA GLN A 55 -9.77 -3.17 -3.53
C GLN A 55 -8.31 -3.28 -3.99
N ARG A 56 -8.02 -3.04 -5.28
CA ARG A 56 -6.65 -3.06 -5.82
C ARG A 56 -5.76 -1.98 -5.21
N ILE A 57 -6.26 -0.76 -5.04
CA ILE A 57 -5.48 0.32 -4.40
C ILE A 57 -5.20 -0.02 -2.93
N HIS A 58 -6.16 -0.57 -2.20
CA HIS A 58 -5.93 -1.02 -0.83
C HIS A 58 -4.89 -2.15 -0.75
N ALA A 59 -4.99 -3.16 -1.62
CA ALA A 59 -4.02 -4.25 -1.69
C ALA A 59 -2.60 -3.74 -1.99
N LEU A 60 -2.45 -2.81 -2.94
CA LEU A 60 -1.16 -2.18 -3.24
C LEU A 60 -0.64 -1.33 -2.08
N THR A 61 -1.51 -0.60 -1.40
CA THR A 61 -1.13 0.21 -0.23
C THR A 61 -0.64 -0.68 0.92
N ALA A 62 -1.32 -1.81 1.16
CA ALA A 62 -0.92 -2.80 2.15
C ALA A 62 0.43 -3.44 1.78
N LEU A 63 0.62 -3.81 0.51
CA LEU A 63 1.89 -4.34 0.00
C LEU A 63 3.04 -3.35 0.22
N ILE A 64 2.86 -2.07 -0.18
CA ILE A 64 3.84 -1.00 -0.01
C ILE A 64 4.22 -0.85 1.47
N GLY A 65 3.21 -0.73 2.34
CA GLY A 65 3.43 -0.55 3.78
C GLY A 65 4.17 -1.74 4.39
N GLN A 66 3.76 -2.96 4.07
CA GLN A 66 4.38 -4.16 4.60
C GLN A 66 5.82 -4.32 4.11
N TYR A 67 6.08 -4.10 2.81
CA TYR A 67 7.43 -4.15 2.26
C TYR A 67 8.34 -3.12 2.95
N GLY A 68 7.89 -1.86 3.09
CA GLY A 68 8.66 -0.82 3.78
C GLY A 68 8.98 -1.17 5.24
N ILE A 69 8.00 -1.69 5.99
CA ILE A 69 8.21 -2.12 7.38
C ILE A 69 9.29 -3.19 7.47
N GLU A 70 9.19 -4.23 6.65
CA GLU A 70 10.16 -5.32 6.65
C GLU A 70 11.55 -4.85 6.23
N TYR A 71 11.62 -4.03 5.17
CA TYR A 71 12.88 -3.48 4.66
C TYR A 71 13.63 -2.71 5.75
N PHE A 72 12.98 -1.72 6.37
CA PHE A 72 13.63 -0.89 7.39
C PHE A 72 13.94 -1.66 8.67
N LYS A 73 13.08 -2.61 9.06
CA LYS A 73 13.34 -3.49 10.22
C LYS A 73 14.60 -4.32 10.00
N ILE A 74 14.69 -5.01 8.87
CA ILE A 74 15.82 -5.90 8.56
C ILE A 74 17.10 -5.07 8.38
N ARG A 75 17.03 -3.96 7.65
CA ARG A 75 18.18 -3.06 7.43
C ARG A 75 18.72 -2.47 8.74
N THR A 76 17.84 -2.05 9.65
CA THR A 76 18.24 -1.53 10.96
C THR A 76 18.93 -2.60 11.80
N LEU A 77 18.39 -3.82 11.84
CA LEU A 77 18.97 -4.93 12.59
C LEU A 77 20.31 -5.40 12.00
N MET A 78 20.44 -5.37 10.67
CA MET A 78 21.71 -5.62 9.99
C MET A 78 22.77 -4.59 10.40
N LEU A 79 22.47 -3.30 10.27
CA LEU A 79 23.40 -2.21 10.62
C LEU A 79 23.81 -2.25 12.08
N LEU A 80 22.86 -2.51 12.99
CA LEU A 80 23.14 -2.64 14.41
C LEU A 80 24.09 -3.83 14.68
N SER A 81 23.89 -4.94 13.97
CA SER A 81 24.75 -6.12 14.08
C SER A 81 26.17 -5.84 13.56
N CYS A 82 26.31 -5.14 12.43
CA CYS A 82 27.60 -4.65 11.93
C CYS A 82 28.29 -3.75 12.97
N GLU A 83 27.57 -2.82 13.60
CA GLU A 83 28.14 -1.94 14.63
C GLU A 83 28.66 -2.73 15.84
N TYR A 84 27.96 -3.78 16.26
CA TYR A 84 28.44 -4.66 17.34
C TYR A 84 29.67 -5.48 16.91
N ALA A 85 29.71 -5.95 15.66
CA ALA A 85 30.85 -6.67 15.11
C ALA A 85 32.11 -5.78 15.07
N ASP A 86 31.97 -4.53 14.60
CA ASP A 86 33.05 -3.53 14.56
C ASP A 86 33.62 -3.23 15.95
N ARG A 87 32.80 -3.37 17.00
CA ARG A 87 33.21 -3.23 18.41
C ARG A 87 33.88 -4.49 18.98
N GLY A 88 34.16 -5.49 18.15
CA GLY A 88 34.86 -6.72 18.52
C GLY A 88 33.97 -7.88 18.98
N ASN A 89 32.64 -7.78 18.82
CA ASN A 89 31.74 -8.90 19.10
C ASN A 89 31.66 -9.85 17.91
N GLN A 90 32.49 -10.90 17.92
CA GLN A 90 32.56 -11.90 16.85
C GLN A 90 31.25 -12.66 16.59
N GLN A 91 30.33 -12.73 17.57
CA GLN A 91 29.01 -13.35 17.35
C GLN A 91 28.07 -12.47 16.53
N ALA A 92 28.34 -11.17 16.43
CA ALA A 92 27.52 -10.23 15.70
C ALA A 92 27.72 -10.32 14.17
N ASP A 93 28.88 -10.82 13.71
CA ASP A 93 29.15 -11.05 12.29
C ASP A 93 28.16 -12.02 11.66
N GLU A 94 27.93 -13.17 12.31
CA GLU A 94 26.97 -14.17 11.84
C GLU A 94 25.53 -13.63 11.81
N VAL A 95 25.20 -12.77 12.77
CA VAL A 95 23.88 -12.12 12.86
C VAL A 95 23.72 -11.08 11.74
N ALA A 96 24.75 -10.29 11.46
CA ALA A 96 24.76 -9.32 10.37
C ALA A 96 24.58 -10.02 9.01
N LEU A 97 25.33 -11.11 8.77
CA LEU A 97 25.19 -11.94 7.56
C LEU A 97 23.78 -12.53 7.42
N ARG A 98 23.16 -12.98 8.52
CA ARG A 98 21.78 -13.48 8.50
C ARG A 98 20.78 -12.39 8.11
N PHE A 99 20.93 -11.17 8.61
CA PHE A 99 20.05 -10.07 8.21
C PHE A 99 20.33 -9.58 6.79
N LEU A 100 21.58 -9.62 6.33
CA LEU A 100 21.91 -9.37 4.93
C LEU A 100 21.20 -10.37 4.03
N ALA A 101 21.27 -11.67 4.32
CA ALA A 101 20.55 -12.70 3.55
C ALA A 101 19.03 -12.44 3.49
N LYS A 102 18.44 -11.96 4.60
CA LYS A 102 17.03 -11.55 4.64
C LYS A 102 16.74 -10.32 3.78
N CYS A 103 17.62 -9.31 3.75
CA CYS A 103 17.48 -8.17 2.85
C CYS A 103 17.42 -8.63 1.39
N VAL A 104 18.35 -9.50 0.99
CA VAL A 104 18.40 -10.05 -0.38
C VAL A 104 17.14 -10.83 -0.70
N ALA A 105 16.69 -11.70 0.21
CA ALA A 105 15.48 -12.47 0.01
C ALA A 105 14.23 -11.59 -0.13
N LEU A 106 14.13 -10.51 0.66
CA LEU A 106 13.06 -9.53 0.60
C LEU A 106 13.04 -8.79 -0.75
N GLU A 107 14.21 -8.36 -1.22
CA GLU A 107 14.38 -7.67 -2.51
C GLU A 107 13.98 -8.56 -3.70
N LEU A 108 14.36 -9.84 -3.68
CA LEU A 108 13.93 -10.80 -4.68
C LEU A 108 12.42 -11.06 -4.63
N ALA A 109 11.87 -11.23 -3.43
CA ALA A 109 10.45 -11.49 -3.24
C ALA A 109 9.59 -10.34 -3.77
N ILE A 110 9.97 -9.07 -3.53
CA ILE A 110 9.17 -7.94 -4.02
C ILE A 110 9.22 -7.84 -5.54
N VAL A 111 10.36 -8.13 -6.18
CA VAL A 111 10.48 -8.21 -7.64
C VAL A 111 9.56 -9.29 -8.19
N GLU A 112 9.58 -10.48 -7.59
CA GLU A 112 8.71 -11.59 -8.00
C GLU A 112 7.22 -11.24 -7.88
N VAL A 113 6.81 -10.69 -6.74
CA VAL A 113 5.41 -10.29 -6.49
C VAL A 113 4.96 -9.21 -7.47
N CYS A 114 5.77 -8.17 -7.68
CA CYS A 114 5.44 -7.09 -8.62
C CYS A 114 5.32 -7.59 -10.06
N ASN A 115 6.20 -8.53 -10.48
CA ASN A 115 6.10 -9.17 -11.79
C ASN A 115 4.78 -9.95 -11.94
N ARG A 116 4.37 -10.70 -10.92
CA ARG A 116 3.08 -11.43 -10.91
C ARG A 116 1.88 -10.48 -10.98
N LEU A 117 1.93 -9.37 -10.23
CA LEU A 117 0.85 -8.36 -10.17
C LEU A 117 0.85 -7.38 -11.36
N LYS A 118 1.88 -7.45 -12.23
CA LYS A 118 2.13 -6.50 -13.32
C LYS A 118 2.18 -5.05 -12.84
N VAL A 119 2.94 -4.83 -11.77
CA VAL A 119 3.18 -3.52 -11.17
C VAL A 119 4.66 -3.19 -11.27
N ASP A 120 4.97 -1.92 -11.48
CA ASP A 120 6.35 -1.46 -11.49
C ASP A 120 6.97 -1.54 -10.07
N VAL A 121 8.05 -2.32 -9.95
CA VAL A 121 8.80 -2.51 -8.71
C VAL A 121 9.29 -1.17 -8.18
N LYS A 122 9.78 -0.30 -9.07
CA LYS A 122 10.37 0.99 -8.68
C LYS A 122 9.35 1.89 -8.01
N SER A 123 8.12 1.91 -8.52
CA SER A 123 7.01 2.64 -7.92
C SER A 123 6.70 2.15 -6.51
N ILE A 124 6.67 0.83 -6.28
CA ILE A 124 6.45 0.24 -4.95
C ILE A 124 7.56 0.66 -3.96
N LYS A 125 8.82 0.52 -4.37
CA LYS A 125 9.98 0.91 -3.54
C LYS A 125 9.97 2.40 -3.20
N THR A 126 9.70 3.24 -4.19
CA THR A 126 9.62 4.70 -4.03
C THR A 126 8.53 5.07 -3.04
N MET A 127 7.34 4.49 -3.17
CA MET A 127 6.22 4.75 -2.25
C MET A 127 6.48 4.21 -0.84
N ALA A 128 7.25 3.12 -0.71
CA ALA A 128 7.68 2.58 0.57
C ALA A 128 8.82 3.38 1.22
N GLY A 129 9.34 4.41 0.54
CA GLY A 129 10.50 5.18 1.00
C GLY A 129 11.81 4.39 1.02
N CYS A 130 11.86 3.25 0.33
CA CYS A 130 13.04 2.40 0.27
C CYS A 130 13.98 2.94 -0.81
N PRO A 131 15.29 3.09 -0.52
CA PRO A 131 16.24 3.56 -1.51
C PRO A 131 16.32 2.57 -2.69
N ASP A 132 16.58 3.11 -3.88
CA ASP A 132 16.87 2.33 -5.09
C ASP A 132 18.32 1.82 -5.02
N ASP A 133 18.68 1.23 -3.88
CA ASP A 133 19.95 0.54 -3.69
C ASP A 133 19.77 -0.81 -4.38
N ASP A 134 19.94 -0.84 -5.70
CA ASP A 134 19.96 -2.05 -6.50
C ASP A 134 21.10 -2.96 -6.02
N VAL A 135 20.83 -3.71 -4.96
CA VAL A 135 21.56 -4.93 -4.67
C VAL A 135 21.24 -5.86 -5.84
N LYS A 136 22.05 -5.77 -6.90
CA LYS A 136 21.86 -6.58 -8.09
C LYS A 136 21.78 -8.05 -7.65
N PRO A 137 20.68 -8.76 -7.95
CA PRO A 137 20.52 -10.17 -7.61
C PRO A 137 21.72 -11.03 -8.00
N GLU A 138 22.36 -10.65 -9.10
CA GLU A 138 23.54 -11.27 -9.71
C GLU A 138 24.77 -11.31 -8.78
N VAL A 139 24.85 -10.43 -7.77
CA VAL A 139 25.99 -10.36 -6.83
C VAL A 139 25.79 -11.26 -5.61
N LEU A 140 24.59 -11.83 -5.41
CA LEU A 140 24.25 -12.62 -4.23
C LEU A 140 23.61 -13.96 -4.62
N GLU A 141 24.42 -14.85 -5.17
CA GLU A 141 24.07 -16.23 -5.54
C GLU A 141 23.65 -17.15 -4.36
N GLN A 142 23.34 -16.59 -3.18
CA GLN A 142 22.91 -17.35 -2.00
C GLN A 142 21.72 -16.72 -1.26
N ALA A 143 20.74 -16.20 -1.99
CA ALA A 143 19.44 -15.98 -1.39
C ALA A 143 18.81 -17.35 -1.06
N ASP A 144 18.49 -17.58 0.20
CA ASP A 144 17.74 -18.77 0.62
C ASP A 144 16.37 -18.74 -0.08
N LEU A 145 16.18 -19.63 -1.06
CA LEU A 145 14.94 -19.74 -1.82
C LEU A 145 13.72 -19.96 -0.92
N ALA A 146 13.89 -20.58 0.25
CA ALA A 146 12.82 -20.73 1.23
C ALA A 146 12.43 -19.38 1.84
N LEU A 147 13.41 -18.52 2.15
CA LEU A 147 13.16 -17.16 2.64
C LEU A 147 12.52 -16.27 1.55
N VAL A 148 13.00 -16.36 0.30
CA VAL A 148 12.38 -15.65 -0.83
C VAL A 148 10.92 -16.04 -0.96
N LYS A 149 10.64 -17.35 -0.98
CA LYS A 149 9.27 -17.87 -1.04
C LYS A 149 8.43 -17.40 0.15
N GLN A 150 8.97 -17.43 1.37
CA GLN A 150 8.27 -16.98 2.56
C GLN A 150 7.83 -15.51 2.45
N TYR A 151 8.74 -14.63 2.02
CA TYR A 151 8.41 -13.21 1.83
C TYR A 151 7.43 -13.01 0.66
N ALA A 152 7.60 -13.74 -0.44
CA ALA A 152 6.70 -13.66 -1.58
C ALA A 152 5.28 -14.11 -1.21
N ASP A 153 5.13 -15.23 -0.50
CA ASP A 153 3.84 -15.74 -0.02
C ASP A 153 3.18 -14.74 0.96
N MET A 154 3.96 -14.14 1.86
CA MET A 154 3.47 -13.08 2.75
C MET A 154 2.96 -11.87 1.96
N PHE A 155 3.74 -11.36 1.00
CA PHE A 155 3.36 -10.22 0.17
C PHE A 155 2.14 -10.51 -0.70
N LEU A 156 2.06 -11.71 -1.28
CA LEU A 156 0.89 -12.17 -2.02
C LEU A 156 -0.34 -12.28 -1.11
N GLY A 157 -0.17 -12.61 0.17
CA GLY A 157 -1.26 -12.55 1.16
C GLY A 157 -1.91 -11.17 1.29
N PHE A 158 -1.16 -10.09 1.08
CA PHE A 158 -1.70 -8.72 1.05
C PHE A 158 -2.18 -8.27 -0.33
N ALA A 159 -1.62 -8.88 -1.38
CA ALA A 159 -1.94 -8.54 -2.77
C ALA A 159 -3.06 -9.40 -3.38
N ASN A 160 -3.45 -10.49 -2.74
CA ASN A 160 -4.55 -11.33 -3.17
C ASN A 160 -5.88 -10.60 -2.92
N LEU A 161 -6.53 -10.28 -4.05
CA LEU A 161 -7.90 -9.81 -4.17
C LEU A 161 -8.85 -10.99 -4.22
#